data_AF-A0A0R2XC01-F1
#
_entry.id   AF-A0A0R2XC01-F1
#
_cell.length_a   1.000
_cell.length_b   1.000
_cell.length_c   1.000
_cell.angle_alpha   90.00
_cell.angle_beta   90.00
_cell.angle_gamma   90.00
#
_symmetry.space_group_name_H-M   'P 1'
#
loop_
_entity.id
_entity.type
_entity.pdbx_description
1 polymer ?
#
loop_
_entity_poly.entity_id
_entity_poly.type
_entity_poly.pdbx_seq_one_letter_code
_entity_poly.pdbx_strand_id
1 'polypeptide(L)'
;MSRRCQITGAVPSLGRKIIRSGKSKKSGGIGTHVTANTARRFRPNLRTKRIYVTELGRHITVKLTARAMKTIDKNGAYSTLKRAGLV
;
A
#
# COMPACT_ATOMS: atom_id res chain seq x y z
N MET A 1 16.70 -3.82 -2.13
CA MET A 1 15.40 -4.42 -1.74
C MET A 1 14.25 -3.82 -2.54
N SER A 2 13.44 -4.65 -3.19
CA SER A 2 12.25 -4.20 -3.94
C SER A 2 11.22 -3.54 -3.00
N ARG A 3 10.61 -2.43 -3.43
CA ARG A 3 9.48 -1.77 -2.74
C ARG A 3 8.17 -2.50 -3.05
N ARG A 4 8.16 -3.82 -2.86
CA ARG A 4 7.01 -4.69 -3.10
C ARG A 4 6.54 -5.29 -1.78
N CYS A 5 5.24 -5.36 -1.58
CA CYS A 5 4.69 -6.17 -0.49
C CYS A 5 4.80 -7.65 -0.86
N GLN A 6 5.38 -8.47 0.02
CA GLN A 6 5.57 -9.89 -0.26
C GLN A 6 4.26 -10.68 -0.27
N ILE A 7 3.21 -10.21 0.44
CA ILE A 7 1.93 -10.90 0.56
C ILE A 7 0.92 -10.40 -0.48
N THR A 8 0.69 -9.08 -0.54
CA THR A 8 -0.33 -8.48 -1.42
C THR A 8 0.22 -8.05 -2.77
N GLY A 9 1.54 -8.15 -2.99
CA GLY A 9 2.17 -7.73 -4.24
C GLY A 9 2.17 -6.22 -4.49
N ALA A 10 1.70 -5.40 -3.55
CA ALA A 10 1.57 -3.95 -3.73
C ALA A 10 2.90 -3.30 -4.15
N VAL A 11 2.87 -2.57 -5.26
CA VAL A 11 4.01 -1.87 -5.87
C VAL A 11 3.78 -0.35 -5.88
N PRO A 12 4.84 0.47 -6.03
CA PRO A 12 4.67 1.89 -6.23
C PRO A 12 3.97 2.16 -7.57
N SER A 13 2.95 3.01 -7.57
CA SER A 13 2.28 3.45 -8.79
C SER A 13 2.68 4.88 -9.17
N LEU A 14 2.61 5.16 -10.46
CA LEU A 14 2.79 6.51 -10.98
C LEU A 14 1.46 7.25 -10.97
N GLY A 15 1.52 8.56 -10.80
CA GLY A 15 0.37 9.43 -11.00
C GLY A 15 0.78 10.88 -11.08
N ARG A 16 -0.21 11.76 -11.03
CA ARG A 16 0.03 13.20 -11.10
C ARG A 16 -0.50 13.95 -9.88
N LYS A 17 0.15 15.07 -9.58
CA LYS A 17 -0.31 16.08 -8.64
C LYS A 17 -0.81 17.25 -9.48
N ILE A 18 -2.12 17.38 -9.56
CA ILE A 18 -2.80 18.47 -10.26
C ILE A 18 -3.06 19.57 -9.23
N ILE A 19 -2.44 20.73 -9.44
CA ILE A 19 -2.63 21.91 -8.61
C ILE A 19 -3.74 22.73 -9.24
N ARG A 20 -4.78 23.04 -8.45
CA ARG A 20 -5.93 23.84 -8.87
C ARG A 20 -6.04 25.09 -8.02
N SER A 21 -6.37 26.21 -8.65
CA SER A 21 -6.68 27.47 -8.00
C SER A 21 -8.16 27.82 -8.20
N GLY A 22 -8.69 28.67 -7.32
CA GLY A 22 -10.08 29.09 -7.34
C GLY A 22 -11.04 28.16 -6.58
N LYS A 23 -12.27 28.62 -6.42
CA LYS A 23 -13.34 27.92 -5.70
C LYS A 23 -14.22 27.16 -6.68
N SER A 24 -14.68 25.97 -6.30
CA SER A 24 -15.52 25.14 -7.19
C SER A 24 -16.87 25.81 -7.45
N LYS A 25 -17.43 25.61 -8.65
CA LYS A 25 -18.77 26.13 -9.02
C LYS A 25 -19.85 25.67 -8.04
N LYS A 26 -19.79 24.41 -7.60
CA LYS A 26 -20.71 23.85 -6.60
C LYS A 26 -20.71 24.63 -5.28
N SER A 27 -19.58 25.24 -4.91
CA SER A 27 -19.46 26.03 -3.68
C SER A 27 -19.67 27.55 -3.91
N GLY A 28 -20.27 27.93 -5.04
CA GLY A 28 -20.59 29.32 -5.39
C GLY A 28 -19.42 30.12 -5.94
N GLY A 29 -18.33 29.47 -6.38
CA GLY A 29 -17.21 30.13 -7.06
C GLY A 29 -17.36 30.16 -8.58
N ILE A 30 -16.51 30.94 -9.27
CA ILE A 30 -16.45 31.01 -10.74
C ILE A 30 -16.01 29.66 -11.36
N GLY A 31 -15.14 28.91 -10.66
CA GLY A 31 -14.62 27.62 -11.09
C GLY A 31 -13.18 27.38 -10.64
N THR A 32 -12.72 26.13 -10.76
CA THR A 32 -11.31 25.78 -10.47
C THR A 32 -10.49 25.71 -11.76
N HIS A 33 -9.44 26.52 -11.85
CA HIS A 33 -8.46 26.48 -12.95
C HIS A 33 -7.30 25.54 -12.60
N VAL A 34 -6.71 24.88 -13.61
CA VAL A 34 -5.54 24.00 -13.41
C VAL A 34 -4.27 24.84 -13.56
N THR A 35 -3.54 25.05 -12.47
CA THR A 35 -2.32 25.86 -12.46
C THR A 35 -1.10 25.08 -12.94
N ALA A 36 -0.98 23.83 -12.49
CA ALA A 36 0.18 22.99 -12.83
C ALA A 36 -0.15 21.51 -12.72
N ASN A 37 0.55 20.70 -13.50
CA ASN A 37 0.42 19.26 -13.49
C ASN A 37 1.81 18.61 -13.39
N THR A 38 2.14 18.06 -12.23
CA THR A 38 3.47 17.49 -11.95
C THR A 38 3.39 15.99 -11.72
N ALA A 39 4.40 15.24 -12.16
CA ALA A 39 4.46 13.80 -11.92
C ALA A 39 4.77 13.51 -10.43
N ARG A 40 4.12 12.48 -9.87
CA ARG A 40 4.40 11.95 -8.53
C ARG A 40 4.40 10.43 -8.51
N ARG A 41 5.02 9.85 -7.49
CA ARG A 41 4.99 8.40 -7.23
C ARG A 41 4.24 8.13 -5.93
N PHE A 42 3.23 7.26 -5.98
CA PHE A 42 2.56 6.75 -4.80
C PHE A 42 3.32 5.53 -4.30
N ARG A 43 3.85 5.61 -3.08
CA ARG A 43 4.57 4.49 -2.47
C ARG A 43 3.64 3.74 -1.50
N PRO A 44 3.61 2.41 -1.53
CA PRO A 44 2.92 1.64 -0.49
C PRO A 44 3.63 1.86 0.86
N ASN A 45 2.84 1.95 1.93
CA ASN A 45 3.35 2.03 3.31
C ASN A 45 3.87 0.65 3.75
N LEU A 46 5.06 0.31 3.26
CA LEU A 46 5.74 -0.95 3.55
C LEU A 46 6.43 -0.86 4.90
N ARG A 47 6.16 -1.85 5.76
CA ARG A 47 6.79 -2.02 7.06
C ARG A 47 7.38 -3.43 7.14
N THR A 48 8.55 -3.55 7.75
CA THR A 48 9.15 -4.84 8.08
C THR A 48 8.60 -5.29 9.43
N LYS A 49 7.99 -6.47 9.47
CA LYS A 49 7.50 -7.08 10.71
C LYS A 49 7.92 -8.55 10.77
N ARG A 50 8.12 -9.02 11.99
CA ARG A 50 8.37 -10.43 12.30
C ARG A 50 7.06 -11.07 12.74
N ILE A 51 6.67 -12.15 12.08
CA ILE A 51 5.44 -12.89 12.38
C ILE A 51 5.86 -14.27 12.88
N TYR A 52 5.27 -14.71 13.99
CA TYR A 52 5.43 -16.08 14.46
C TYR A 52 4.42 -16.99 13.74
N VAL A 53 4.91 -18.08 13.15
CA VAL A 53 4.06 -19.07 12.50
C VAL A 53 4.10 -20.32 13.36
N THR A 54 3.00 -20.61 14.05
CA THR A 54 2.86 -21.73 14.98
C THR A 54 3.14 -23.07 14.31
N GLU A 55 2.60 -23.27 13.09
CA GLU A 55 2.75 -24.52 12.33
C GLU A 55 4.19 -24.86 11.92
N LEU A 56 5.07 -23.86 11.88
CA LEU A 56 6.49 -24.03 11.52
C LEU A 56 7.41 -23.86 12.74
N GLY A 57 6.86 -23.53 13.90
CA GLY A 57 7.63 -23.21 15.12
C GLY A 57 8.63 -22.05 14.97
N ARG A 58 8.56 -21.25 13.90
CA ARG A 58 9.59 -20.25 13.56
C ARG A 58 9.02 -18.86 13.31
N HIS A 59 9.88 -17.87 13.47
CA HIS A 59 9.60 -16.50 13.08
C HIS A 59 9.98 -16.24 11.62
N ILE A 60 9.09 -15.62 10.86
CA ILE A 60 9.35 -15.20 9.50
C ILE A 60 9.33 -13.66 9.44
N THR A 61 10.40 -13.08 8.90
CA THR A 61 10.49 -11.64 8.67
C THR A 61 9.92 -11.31 7.30
N VAL A 62 8.88 -10.49 7.28
CA VAL A 62 8.18 -10.09 6.06
C VAL A 62 8.06 -8.57 5.93
N LYS A 63 8.20 -8.07 4.71
CA LYS A 63 7.92 -6.70 4.31
C LYS A 63 6.49 -6.62 3.79
N LEU A 64 5.62 -5.99 4.56
CA LEU A 64 4.19 -5.97 4.32
C LEU A 64 3.57 -4.59 4.45
N THR A 65 2.42 -4.40 3.82
CA THR A 65 1.56 -3.22 3.98
C THR A 65 0.60 -3.41 5.15
N ALA A 66 0.02 -2.31 5.63
CA ALA A 66 -1.04 -2.39 6.66
C ALA A 66 -2.24 -3.27 6.21
N ARG A 67 -2.59 -3.23 4.92
CA ARG A 67 -3.64 -4.09 4.37
C ARG A 67 -3.28 -5.57 4.46
N ALA A 68 -2.03 -5.93 4.19
CA ALA A 68 -1.55 -7.29 4.31
C ALA A 68 -1.59 -7.80 5.77
N MET A 69 -1.34 -6.92 6.74
CA MET A 69 -1.49 -7.25 8.17
C MET A 69 -2.92 -7.66 8.49
N LYS A 70 -3.91 -6.87 8.07
CA LYS A 70 -5.33 -7.22 8.21
C LYS A 70 -5.69 -8.55 7.55
N THR A 71 -5.08 -8.88 6.40
CA THR A 71 -5.31 -10.16 5.73
C THR A 71 -4.75 -11.34 6.53
N ILE A 72 -3.56 -11.18 7.13
CA ILE A 72 -2.96 -12.19 8.01
C ILE A 72 -3.86 -12.44 9.22
N ASP A 73 -4.34 -11.36 9.86
CA ASP A 73 -5.20 -11.47 11.03
C ASP A 73 -6.54 -12.17 10.71
N LYS A 74 -7.09 -11.96 9.51
CA LYS A 74 -8.36 -12.56 9.08
C LYS A 74 -8.24 -14.03 8.68
N ASN A 75 -7.22 -14.38 7.90
CA ASN A 75 -7.12 -15.69 7.24
C ASN A 75 -6.14 -16.66 7.93
N GLY A 76 -5.38 -16.17 8.92
CA GLY A 76 -4.29 -16.91 9.56
C GLY A 76 -2.93 -16.70 8.89
N ALA A 77 -1.85 -16.79 9.67
CA ALA A 77 -0.49 -16.54 9.21
C ALA A 77 0.02 -17.61 8.23
N TYR A 78 -0.25 -18.89 8.48
CA TYR A 78 0.27 -19.97 7.63
C TYR A 78 -0.36 -19.96 6.24
N SER A 79 -1.70 -19.92 6.17
CA SER A 79 -2.45 -19.94 4.91
C SER A 79 -2.07 -18.77 3.98
N THR A 80 -1.84 -17.59 4.57
CA THR A 80 -1.49 -16.38 3.83
C THR A 80 -0.05 -16.38 3.35
N LEU A 81 0.88 -16.91 4.15
CA LEU A 81 2.30 -17.03 3.77
C LEU A 81 2.52 -18.13 2.73
N LYS A 82 1.82 -19.26 2.83
CA LYS A 82 1.82 -20.35 1.83
C LYS A 82 1.30 -19.85 0.48
N ARG A 83 0.17 -19.12 0.48
CA ARG A 83 -0.37 -18.50 -0.74
C ARG A 83 0.59 -17.49 -1.37
N ALA A 84 1.39 -16.82 -0.56
CA ALA A 84 2.40 -15.86 -1.02
C ALA A 84 3.71 -16.52 -1.50
N GLY A 85 3.88 -17.85 -1.35
CA GLY A 85 5.09 -18.57 -1.71
C GLY A 85 6.29 -18.24 -0.81
N LEU A 86 6.03 -17.83 0.43
CA LEU A 86 7.06 -17.52 1.43
C LEU A 86 7.35 -18.70 2.38
N VAL A 87 6.52 -19.75 2.28
CA VAL A 87 6.58 -21.04 2.97
C VAL A 87 6.19 -22.10 1.97
#